data_AF-A0A2D9HN30-F1
#
_entry.id   AF-A0A2D9HN30-F1
#
_cell.length_a   1.000
_cell.length_b   1.000
_cell.length_c   1.000
_cell.angle_alpha   90.00
_cell.angle_beta   90.00
_cell.angle_gamma   90.00
#
_symmetry.space_group_name_H-M   'P 1'
#
loop_
_entity.id
_entity.type
_entity.pdbx_description
1 polymer ?
#
loop_
_entity_poly.entity_id
_entity_poly.type
_entity_poly.pdbx_seq_one_letter_code
_entity_poly.pdbx_strand_id
1 'polypeptide(L)'
;MNIFKSSSSLALAALMLLSSCASSVKITSSPSGADVYADGFYVGQTPMRHKDAKPTGTTLELKLEKEGYDAFETEITKDARLNV
;
A
#
# COMPACT_ATOMS: atom_id res chain seq x y z
N MET A 1 24.78 41.36 -13.56
CA MET A 1 25.62 40.16 -13.44
C MET A 1 25.22 39.43 -12.16
N ASN A 2 24.53 38.31 -12.33
CA ASN A 2 24.32 37.14 -11.46
C ASN A 2 24.29 37.31 -9.93
N ILE A 3 23.24 36.77 -9.30
CA ILE A 3 23.40 35.61 -8.40
C ILE A 3 22.12 34.77 -8.34
N PHE A 4 22.33 33.46 -8.35
CA PHE A 4 21.39 32.38 -8.63
C PHE A 4 20.22 32.28 -7.64
N LYS A 5 19.01 32.25 -8.17
CA LYS A 5 17.82 31.72 -7.49
C LYS A 5 17.89 30.20 -7.53
N SER A 6 18.34 29.57 -6.44
CA SER A 6 18.26 28.11 -6.26
C SER A 6 17.86 27.81 -4.82
N SER A 7 16.55 27.66 -4.60
CA SER A 7 15.97 27.23 -3.32
C SER A 7 15.15 25.95 -3.52
N SER A 8 15.60 25.07 -4.44
CA SER A 8 14.87 23.88 -4.87
C SER A 8 15.18 22.61 -4.05
N SER A 9 16.00 22.69 -2.99
CA SER A 9 16.47 21.50 -2.25
C SER A 9 15.57 21.06 -1.10
N LEU A 10 14.67 21.91 -0.60
CA LEU A 10 13.74 21.57 0.49
C LEU A 10 12.63 20.59 0.04
N ALA A 11 12.23 20.66 -1.23
CA ALA A 11 11.16 19.81 -1.78
C ALA A 11 11.59 18.33 -1.90
N LEU A 12 12.86 18.06 -2.22
CA LEU A 12 13.37 16.69 -2.32
C LEU A 12 13.51 16.02 -0.94
N ALA A 13 13.96 16.76 0.08
CA ALA A 13 14.13 16.23 1.43
C ALA A 13 12.79 15.97 2.13
N ALA A 14 11.76 16.79 1.89
CA ALA A 14 10.42 16.56 2.41
C ALA A 14 9.78 15.28 1.86
N LEU A 15 10.05 14.93 0.59
CA LEU A 15 9.58 13.68 0.00
C LEU A 15 10.25 12.44 0.64
N MET A 16 11.49 12.59 1.12
CA MET A 16 12.20 11.51 1.82
C MET A 16 11.72 11.31 3.27
N LEU A 17 11.22 12.36 3.94
CA LEU A 17 10.61 12.23 5.27
C LEU A 17 9.27 11.49 5.24
N LEU A 18 8.57 11.48 4.11
CA LEU A 18 7.39 10.62 3.88
C LEU A 18 7.77 9.16 3.55
N SER A 19 9.04 8.88 3.30
CA SER A 19 9.48 7.58 2.81
C SER A 19 9.66 6.59 3.95
N SER A 20 8.76 5.62 3.98
CA SER A 20 9.06 4.25 4.39
C SER A 20 8.93 3.93 5.89
N CYS A 21 7.67 3.86 6.34
CA CYS A 21 7.27 2.74 7.19
C CYS A 21 6.78 1.63 6.25
N ALA A 22 7.70 0.84 5.69
CA ALA A 22 7.34 -0.26 4.80
C ALA A 22 6.53 -1.31 5.58
N SER A 23 5.23 -1.38 5.30
CA SER A 23 4.32 -2.35 5.90
C SER A 23 4.18 -3.58 5.00
N SER A 24 4.02 -4.76 5.58
CA SER A 24 3.74 -5.98 4.81
C SER A 24 2.47 -6.62 5.33
N VAL A 25 1.52 -6.85 4.42
CA VAL A 25 0.24 -7.49 4.70
C VAL A 25 0.25 -8.88 4.05
N LYS A 26 -0.13 -9.91 4.82
CA LYS A 26 -0.37 -11.25 4.28
C LYS A 26 -1.85 -11.34 3.91
N ILE A 27 -2.14 -11.67 2.66
CA ILE A 27 -3.50 -11.77 2.13
C ILE A 27 -3.74 -13.24 1.75
N THR A 28 -4.74 -13.86 2.37
CA THR A 28 -5.13 -15.26 2.15
C THR A 28 -6.64 -15.34 2.02
N SER A 29 -7.13 -16.18 1.11
CA SER A 29 -8.58 -16.44 0.96
C SER A 29 -8.86 -17.93 0.92
N SER A 30 -10.10 -18.27 1.27
CA SER A 30 -10.69 -19.60 1.06
C SER A 30 -11.98 -19.40 0.25
N PRO A 31 -12.01 -19.79 -1.04
CA PRO A 31 -11.02 -20.56 -1.78
C PRO A 31 -9.73 -19.77 -2.11
N SER A 32 -8.62 -20.49 -2.30
CA SER A 32 -7.34 -19.91 -2.75
C SER A 32 -7.33 -19.59 -4.25
N GLY A 33 -6.40 -18.74 -4.67
CA GLY A 33 -6.27 -18.31 -6.07
C GLY A 33 -7.31 -17.28 -6.47
N ALA A 34 -7.73 -16.43 -5.53
CA ALA A 34 -8.53 -15.24 -5.81
C ALA A 34 -7.60 -14.11 -6.27
N ASP A 35 -8.02 -13.37 -7.29
CA ASP A 35 -7.35 -12.17 -7.77
C ASP A 35 -7.48 -11.07 -6.73
N VAL A 36 -6.36 -10.43 -6.39
CA VAL A 36 -6.27 -9.40 -5.36
C VAL A 36 -5.98 -8.06 -6.02
N TYR A 37 -6.80 -7.07 -5.70
CA TYR A 37 -6.62 -5.69 -6.09
C TYR A 37 -6.39 -4.84 -4.84
N ALA A 38 -5.40 -3.96 -4.90
CA ALA A 38 -5.04 -3.01 -3.85
C ALA A 38 -5.19 -1.59 -4.41
N ASP A 39 -6.03 -0.76 -3.78
CA ASP A 39 -6.43 0.56 -4.27
C ASP A 39 -6.91 0.55 -5.74
N GLY A 40 -7.62 -0.52 -6.13
CA GLY A 40 -8.08 -0.73 -7.50
C GLY A 40 -7.03 -1.30 -8.48
N PHE A 41 -5.77 -1.48 -8.07
CA PHE A 41 -4.72 -2.07 -8.90
C PHE A 41 -4.54 -3.56 -8.63
N TYR A 42 -4.49 -4.38 -9.67
CA TYR A 42 -4.19 -5.80 -9.52
C TYR A 42 -2.76 -6.00 -8.98
N VAL A 43 -2.64 -6.74 -7.88
CA VAL A 43 -1.35 -6.98 -7.18
C VAL A 43 -0.93 -8.45 -7.17
N GLY A 44 -1.83 -9.38 -7.51
CA GLY A 44 -1.52 -10.81 -7.57
C GLY A 44 -2.69 -11.69 -7.14
N GLN A 45 -2.41 -12.93 -6.74
CA GLN A 45 -3.41 -13.90 -6.32
C GLN A 45 -3.16 -14.41 -4.90
N THR A 46 -4.22 -14.79 -4.18
CA THR A 46 -4.09 -15.41 -2.86
C THR A 46 -3.55 -16.84 -2.94
N PRO A 47 -2.75 -17.29 -1.96
CA PRO A 47 -2.16 -16.52 -0.86
C PRO A 47 -0.94 -15.71 -1.33
N MET A 48 -0.89 -14.41 -1.00
CA MET A 48 0.25 -13.54 -1.31
C MET A 48 0.64 -12.65 -0.15
N ARG A 49 1.83 -12.07 -0.26
CA ARG A 49 2.36 -11.09 0.69
C ARG A 49 2.57 -9.77 -0.03
N HIS A 50 1.67 -8.83 0.22
CA HIS A 50 1.74 -7.50 -0.36
C HIS A 50 2.65 -6.62 0.50
N LYS A 51 3.64 -5.97 -0.13
CA LYS A 51 4.45 -4.94 0.52
C LYS A 51 3.94 -3.61 0.05
N ASP A 52 3.54 -2.78 0.98
CA ASP A 52 3.01 -1.47 0.68
C ASP A 52 3.86 -0.42 1.39
N ALA A 53 4.38 0.51 0.57
CA ALA A 53 5.19 1.64 0.97
C ALA A 53 4.37 2.83 1.47
N LYS A 54 3.03 2.76 1.40
CA LYS A 54 2.15 3.79 1.94
C LYS A 54 2.37 3.97 3.44
N PRO A 55 2.44 5.23 3.91
CA PRO A 55 2.71 5.54 5.31
C PRO A 55 1.65 4.95 6.23
N THR A 56 2.01 4.75 7.48
CA THR A 56 1.06 4.25 8.47
C THR A 56 -0.01 5.30 8.78
N GLY A 57 -1.24 4.87 9.03
CA GLY A 57 -2.42 5.74 9.11
C GLY A 57 -3.16 5.92 7.78
N THR A 58 -2.72 5.29 6.69
CA THR A 58 -3.52 5.20 5.46
C THR A 58 -4.41 3.96 5.47
N THR A 59 -5.58 4.09 4.87
CA THR A 59 -6.44 2.95 4.52
C THR A 59 -5.96 2.35 3.20
N LEU A 60 -5.87 1.02 3.17
CA LEU A 60 -5.64 0.23 1.97
C LEU A 60 -6.96 -0.45 1.58
N GLU A 61 -7.51 -0.07 0.43
CA GLU A 61 -8.68 -0.75 -0.12
C GLU A 61 -8.24 -2.05 -0.78
N LEU A 62 -8.84 -3.17 -0.38
CA LEU A 62 -8.61 -4.48 -0.96
C LEU A 62 -9.88 -5.00 -1.58
N LYS A 63 -9.76 -5.48 -2.81
CA LYS A 63 -10.82 -6.22 -3.50
C LYS A 63 -10.29 -7.58 -3.90
N LEU A 64 -11.05 -8.63 -3.58
CA LEU A 64 -10.76 -10.00 -3.95
C LEU A 64 -11.83 -10.47 -4.91
N GLU A 65 -11.41 -11.00 -6.06
CA GLU A 65 -12.31 -11.57 -7.06
C GLU A 65 -11.94 -13.03 -7.29
N LYS A 66 -12.96 -13.90 -7.38
CA LYS A 66 -12.77 -15.29 -7.77
C LYS A 66 -13.92 -15.69 -8.68
N GLU A 67 -13.58 -16.34 -9.78
CA GLU A 67 -14.60 -16.87 -10.70
C GLU A 67 -15.59 -17.78 -9.96
N GLY A 68 -16.88 -17.48 -10.09
CA GLY A 68 -17.96 -18.20 -9.42
C GLY A 68 -18.24 -17.79 -7.97
N TYR A 69 -17.61 -16.74 -7.46
CA TYR A 69 -17.84 -16.18 -6.12
C TYR A 69 -18.14 -14.68 -6.22
N ASP A 70 -18.88 -14.16 -5.25
CA ASP A 70 -19.10 -12.72 -5.12
C ASP A 70 -17.77 -12.00 -4.80
N ALA A 71 -17.60 -10.81 -5.37
CA ALA A 71 -16.46 -9.96 -5.08
C ALA A 71 -16.46 -9.59 -3.60
N PHE A 72 -15.31 -9.76 -2.94
CA PHE A 72 -15.14 -9.41 -1.54
C PHE A 72 -14.32 -8.13 -1.44
N GLU A 73 -14.91 -7.09 -0.89
CA GLU A 73 -14.28 -5.79 -0.67
C GLU A 73 -14.06 -5.56 0.82
N THR A 74 -12.85 -5.17 1.18
CA THR A 74 -12.49 -4.86 2.56
C THR A 74 -11.45 -3.75 2.58
N GLU A 75 -11.45 -2.96 3.64
CA GLU A 75 -10.46 -1.93 3.85
C GLU A 75 -9.60 -2.28 5.06
N ILE A 76 -8.28 -2.14 4.90
CA ILE A 76 -7.33 -2.34 6.00
C ILE A 76 -6.76 -0.99 6.36
N THR A 77 -7.15 -0.47 7.52
CA THR A 77 -6.45 0.65 8.13
C THR A 77 -5.10 0.16 8.63
N LYS A 78 -4.02 0.73 8.08
CA LYS A 78 -2.68 0.43 8.60
C LYS A 78 -2.49 1.15 9.91
N ASP A 79 -2.75 0.45 11.01
CA ASP A 79 -2.41 0.96 12.34
C ASP A 79 -0.92 0.76 12.64
N ALA A 80 -0.24 1.83 13.06
CA ALA A 80 1.13 1.78 13.57
C ALA A 80 1.10 1.25 14.99
N ARG A 81 0.65 0.01 15.19
CA ARG A 81 0.88 -0.66 16.46
C ARG A 81 2.16 -1.47 16.33
N LEU A 82 3.24 -0.94 16.91
CA LEU A 82 4.42 -1.72 17.23
C LEU A 82 3.95 -2.89 18.12
N ASN A 83 3.91 -4.10 17.57
CA ASN A 83 3.83 -5.31 18.38
C ASN A 83 5.21 -5.48 19.03
N VAL A 84 5.38 -4.90 20.23
CA VAL A 84 6.48 -5.23 21.15
C VAL A 84 6.11 -6.44 22.00
#